data_AF-A0A4T0B466-F1
#
_entry.id   AF-A0A4T0B466-F1
#
_cell.length_a   1.000
_cell.length_b   1.000
_cell.length_c   1.000
_cell.angle_alpha   90.00
_cell.angle_beta   90.00
_cell.angle_gamma   90.00
#
_symmetry.space_group_name_H-M   'P 1'
#
loop_
_entity.id
_entity.type
_entity.pdbx_description
1 polymer ?
#
loop_
_entity_poly.entity_id
_entity_poly.type
_entity_poly.pdbx_seq_one_letter_code
_entity_poly.pdbx_strand_id
1 'polypeptide(L)' 'MGSLRLRQLKEKVQLKGDEDEHEQVDSWSNRDLIPLPPSRRTWGWFHFFGYWTLNSLNVSNWQTPNTFLCMFCIAVQV' A
#
# COMPACT_ATOMS: atom_id res chain seq x y z
N MET A 1 42.54 16.23 5.52
CA MET A 1 41.52 17.11 6.16
C MET A 1 40.15 17.09 5.47
N GLY A 2 40.02 16.81 4.16
CA GLY A 2 38.71 16.78 3.47
C GLY A 2 37.76 15.62 3.85
N SER A 3 38.28 14.46 4.26
CA SER A 3 37.48 13.27 4.61
C SER A 3 36.64 13.43 5.89
N LEU A 4 37.10 14.25 6.85
CA LEU A 4 36.40 14.49 8.10
C LEU A 4 35.13 15.33 7.89
N ARG A 5 35.21 16.35 7.02
CA ARG A 5 34.04 17.18 6.67
C ARG A 5 32.99 16.39 5.90
N LEU A 6 33.40 15.49 5.01
CA LEU A 6 32.46 14.62 4.27
C LEU A 6 31.71 13.66 5.19
N ARG A 7 32.37 13.11 6.22
CA ARG A 7 31.73 12.26 7.23
C ARG A 7 30.70 13.03 8.06
N GLN A 8 31.05 14.24 8.51
CA GLN A 8 30.13 15.11 9.27
C GLN A 8 28.92 15.55 8.44
N LEU A 9 29.09 15.79 7.14
CA LEU A 9 27.98 16.11 6.25
C LEU A 9 27.05 14.91 6.06
N LYS A 10 27.63 13.71 5.91
CA LYS A 10 26.88 12.45 5.78
C LYS A 10 26.05 12.16 7.03
N GLU A 11 26.61 12.32 8.22
CA GLU A 11 25.89 12.14 9.50
C GLU A 11 24.75 13.15 9.67
N LYS A 12 24.93 14.40 9.24
CA LYS A 12 23.86 15.42 9.33
C LYS A 12 22.74 15.21 8.33
N VAL A 13 23.03 14.57 7.19
CA VAL A 13 22.05 14.25 6.15
C VAL A 13 21.37 12.91 6.43
N GLN A 14 21.98 12.03 7.22
CA GLN A 14 21.33 10.80 7.66
C GLN A 14 20.08 11.12 8.48
N LEU A 15 18.95 10.63 8.00
CA LEU A 15 17.66 10.70 8.68
C LEU A 15 17.79 9.96 10.01
N LYS A 16 17.67 10.69 11.12
CA LYS A 16 17.58 10.06 12.43
C LYS A 16 16.26 9.29 12.50
N GLY A 17 16.38 7.98 12.76
CA GLY A 17 15.25 7.15 13.14
C GLY A 17 14.71 7.60 14.49
N ASP A 18 13.39 7.46 14.67
CA ASP A 18 12.77 7.70 15.96
C ASP A 18 12.88 6.41 16.79
N GLU A 19 13.67 6.43 17.87
CA GLU A 19 13.88 5.24 18.71
C GLU A 19 12.61 4.87 19.50
N ASP A 20 11.73 5.84 19.78
CA ASP A 20 10.48 5.64 20.50
C ASP A 20 9.48 4.78 19.69
N GLU A 21 9.52 4.88 18.36
CA GLU A 21 8.68 4.09 17.44
C GLU A 21 9.39 2.82 16.91
N HIS A 22 10.54 2.44 17.50
CA HIS A 22 11.36 1.30 17.07
C HIS A 22 11.75 1.36 15.58
N GLU A 23 11.96 2.56 15.05
CA GLU A 23 12.28 2.74 13.64
C GLU A 23 13.78 2.58 13.38
N GLN A 24 14.21 1.36 13.00
CA GLN A 24 15.57 1.15 12.52
C GLN A 24 15.71 1.71 11.10
N VAL A 25 16.52 2.76 10.95
CA VAL A 25 16.81 3.38 9.65
C VAL A 25 18.10 2.77 9.09
N ASP A 26 17.93 1.78 8.23
CA ASP A 26 18.98 1.24 7.36
C ASP A 26 18.74 1.72 5.92
N SER A 27 19.73 1.60 5.03
CA SER A 27 19.59 1.96 3.60
C SER A 27 18.44 1.23 2.89
N TRP A 28 17.91 0.16 3.49
CA TRP A 28 16.81 -0.67 2.99
C TRP A 28 15.53 -0.58 3.83
N SER A 29 15.57 0.15 4.95
CA SER A 29 14.44 0.28 5.87
C SER A 29 13.91 1.71 5.81
N ASN A 30 12.72 1.87 5.22
CA ASN A 30 12.02 3.14 5.14
C ASN A 30 10.92 3.20 6.21
N ARG A 31 10.58 4.39 6.68
CA ARG A 31 9.52 4.61 7.69
C ARG A 31 8.17 4.04 7.25
N ASP A 32 7.89 4.04 5.94
CA ASP A 32 6.65 3.48 5.38
C ASP A 32 6.55 1.94 5.47
N LEU A 33 7.66 1.24 5.67
CA LEU A 33 7.70 -0.22 5.81
C LEU A 33 7.45 -0.68 7.25
N ILE A 34 7.48 0.26 8.19
CA ILE A 34 7.35 -0.01 9.62
C ILE A 34 5.86 -0.20 9.94
N PRO A 35 5.49 -1.23 10.72
CA PRO A 35 4.09 -1.46 11.05
C PRO A 35 3.49 -0.25 11.77
N LEU A 36 2.34 0.21 11.27
CA LEU A 36 1.68 1.39 11.84
C LEU A 36 1.25 1.15 13.30
N PRO A 37 1.52 2.10 14.22
CA PRO A 37 1.10 1.98 15.60
C PRO A 37 -0.44 2.03 15.72
N PRO A 38 -1.03 1.41 16.77
CA PRO A 38 -2.48 1.36 16.94
C PRO A 38 -3.16 2.73 16.98
N SER A 39 -2.47 3.77 17.45
CA SER A 39 -2.96 5.16 17.51
C SER A 39 -3.21 5.77 16.13
N ARG A 40 -2.54 5.29 15.07
CA ARG A 40 -2.67 5.79 13.69
C ARG A 40 -3.66 4.96 12.85
N ARG A 41 -4.35 3.98 13.44
CA ARG A 41 -5.31 3.13 12.71
C ARG A 41 -6.64 3.84 12.53
N THR A 42 -6.88 4.37 11.33
CA THR A 42 -8.16 4.99 10.94
C THR A 42 -9.17 4.01 10.34
N TRP A 43 -8.74 2.79 10.01
CA TRP A 43 -9.59 1.77 9.39
C TRP A 43 -10.42 1.00 10.41
N GLY A 44 -11.74 1.11 10.27
CA GLY A 44 -12.74 0.32 11.00
C GLY A 44 -13.58 -0.56 10.07
N TRP A 45 -14.58 -1.23 10.65
CA TRP A 45 -15.44 -2.18 9.92
C TRP A 45 -16.15 -1.56 8.72
N PHE A 46 -16.66 -0.33 8.84
CA PHE A 46 -17.33 0.35 7.72
C PHE A 46 -16.39 0.57 6.53
N HIS A 47 -15.15 0.98 6.80
CA HIS A 47 -14.13 1.15 5.76
C HIS A 47 -13.78 -0.18 5.10
N PHE A 48 -13.71 -1.27 5.88
CA PHE A 48 -13.50 -2.61 5.34
C PHE A 48 -14.62 -3.01 4.36
N PHE A 49 -15.88 -2.91 4.78
CA PHE A 49 -17.00 -3.24 3.90
C PHE A 49 -17.06 -2.34 2.67
N GLY A 50 -16.94 -1.01 2.85
CA GLY A 50 -16.97 -0.06 1.74
C GLY A 50 -15.86 -0.31 0.72
N TYR A 51 -14.64 -0.61 1.19
CA TYR A 51 -13.52 -0.97 0.32
C TYR A 51 -13.82 -2.21 -0.52
N TRP A 52 -14.30 -3.29 0.08
CA TRP A 52 -14.60 -4.52 -0.64
C TRP A 52 -15.74 -4.37 -1.64
N THR A 53 -16.77 -3.59 -1.29
CA THR A 53 -17.85 -3.26 -2.21
C THR A 53 -17.33 -2.49 -3.42
N LEU A 54 -16.57 -1.40 -3.20
CA LEU A 54 -16.03 -0.59 -4.29
C LEU A 54 -15.01 -1.37 -5.13
N ASN A 55 -14.16 -2.17 -4.50
CA ASN A 55 -13.21 -3.04 -5.19
C ASN A 55 -13.93 -4.05 -6.09
N SER A 56 -15.10 -4.56 -5.68
CA SER A 56 -15.91 -5.47 -6.49
C SER A 56 -16.66 -4.76 -7.62
N LEU A 57 -16.97 -3.47 -7.46
CA LEU A 57 -17.64 -2.61 -8.43
C LEU A 57 -16.65 -1.99 -9.43
N ASN A 58 -15.90 -2.84 -10.13
CA ASN A 58 -14.98 -2.40 -11.18
C ASN A 58 -15.29 -3.08 -12.51
N VAL A 59 -15.00 -2.40 -13.63
CA VAL A 59 -15.34 -2.87 -14.98
C VAL A 59 -14.75 -4.26 -15.26
N SER A 60 -13.49 -4.50 -14.90
CA SER A 60 -12.83 -5.80 -15.12
C SER A 60 -13.58 -6.95 -14.43
N ASN A 61 -14.15 -6.70 -13.26
CA ASN A 61 -14.92 -7.69 -12.51
C ASN A 61 -16.28 -8.02 -13.18
N TRP A 62 -16.87 -7.06 -13.91
CA TRP A 62 -18.14 -7.23 -14.63
C TRP A 62 -17.97 -7.74 -16.08
N GLN A 63 -16.76 -7.71 -16.65
CA GLN A 63 -16.49 -8.19 -18.01
C GLN A 63 -16.71 -9.71 -18.16
N THR A 64 -16.25 -10.48 -17.18
CA THR A 64 -16.35 -11.95 -17.16
C THR A 64 -17.81 -12.43 -17.20
N PRO A 65 -18.70 -12.03 -16.27
CA PRO A 65 -20.11 -12.43 -16.32
C PRO A 65 -20.84 -11.92 -17.57
N ASN A 66 -20.50 -10.72 -18.07
CA ASN A 66 -21.09 -10.21 -19.32
C ASN A 66 -20.76 -11.10 -20.52
N THR A 67 -19.54 -11.60 -20.60
CA THR A 67 -19.12 -12.55 -21.66
C THR A 67 -19.89 -13.86 -21.57
N PHE A 68 -20.04 -14.41 -20.36
CA PHE A 68 -20.82 -15.63 -20.15
C PHE A 68 -22.30 -15.46 -20.55
N LEU A 69 -22.91 -14.34 -20.16
CA LEU A 69 -24.29 -14.04 -20.55
C LEU A 69 -24.45 -13.91 -22.06
N CYS A 70 -23.52 -13.20 -22.72
CA CYS A 70 -23.53 -13.04 -24.17
C CYS A 70 -23.39 -14.40 -24.89
N MET A 71 -22.44 -15.23 -24.45
CA MET A 71 -22.25 -16.58 -25.01
C MET A 71 -23.49 -17.45 -24.83
N PHE A 72 -24.11 -17.41 -23.66
CA PHE A 72 -25.34 -18.16 -23.38
C PHE A 72 -26.51 -17.70 -24.25
N CYS A 73 -26.73 -16.38 -24.36
CA CYS A 73 -27.80 -15.84 -25.21
C CYS A 73 -27.64 -16.27 -26.68
N ILE A 74 -26.42 -16.24 -27.21
CA ILE A 74 -26.14 -16.68 -28.59
C ILE A 74 -26.39 -18.19 -28.73
N ALA A 75 -25.96 -19.01 -27.76
CA ALA A 75 -26.14 -20.46 -27.81
C ALA A 75 -27.61 -20.92 -27.73
N VAL A 76 -28.50 -20.11 -27.15
CA VAL A 76 -29.94 -20.41 -27.05
C VAL A 76 -30.72 -19.99 -28.32
N GLN A 77 -30.15 -19.14 -29.16
CA GLN A 77 -30.78 -18.65 -30.40
C GLN A 77 -30.46 -19.48 -31.65
N VAL A 78 -29.66 -20.55 -31.52
CA VAL A 78 -29.28 -21.51 -32.58
C VAL A 78 -29.88 -22.88 -32.27
#